data_AF-A0A2N2CSH3-F1
#
_entry.id   AF-A0A2N2CSH3-F1
#
_cell.length_a   1.000
_cell.length_b   1.000
_cell.length_c   1.000
_cell.angle_alpha   90.00
_cell.angle_beta   90.00
_cell.angle_gamma   90.00
#
_symmetry.space_group_name_H-M   'P 1'
#
loop_
_entity.id
_entity.type
_entity.pdbx_description
1 polymer ?
#
loop_
_entity_poly.entity_id
_entity_poly.type
_entity_poly.pdbx_seq_one_letter_code
_entity_poly.pdbx_strand_id
1 'polypeptide(L)'
;MARTQASRRYQLTLNNPELHDWSHEFIKNAIGTFAGLIYWCMCDEIGETGTPHTHIFVMFKNAVQFTTIQKVFYGAHIEAARGSNQENRDYIRKEGAGIEEKKKETNIPETFEEYGELPPDRAQGVSENAEIYEMIKQGKTDFEILEEHPNAINRLDKIRQARLTVQNEIFGDKPRFVEVTYIWGKTGVGKTRSVTEKYGYRNVYRVTNYKHPFDQYQGQDVILFDEYRSQLTISEFLNYLDVHPTPLACRYADRQACYTKVFIISNIPLEKQYRDVQREDAESWIALKRRIQHVYEMLPDASGDDWTKE
;
A
#
# COMPACT_ATOMS: atom_id res chain seq x y z
N MET A 1 36.60 -1.91 -13.20
CA MET A 1 35.92 -1.82 -14.50
C MET A 1 34.63 -1.01 -14.30
N ALA A 2 34.45 0.08 -15.03
CA ALA A 2 33.23 0.88 -14.92
C ALA A 2 32.01 0.02 -15.27
N ARG A 3 30.97 0.04 -14.42
CA ARG A 3 29.70 -0.62 -14.73
C ARG A 3 29.14 -0.01 -16.02
N THR A 4 29.10 -0.80 -17.09
CA THR A 4 28.36 -0.41 -18.30
C THR A 4 26.88 -0.27 -17.95
N GLN A 5 26.27 0.82 -18.41
CA GLN A 5 24.89 1.18 -18.07
C GLN A 5 23.93 0.15 -18.70
N ALA A 6 23.16 -0.54 -17.86
CA ALA A 6 22.08 -1.40 -18.30
C ALA A 6 20.79 -0.59 -18.42
N SER A 7 20.07 -0.75 -19.52
CA SER A 7 18.78 -0.10 -19.76
C SER A 7 17.77 -1.13 -20.25
N ARG A 8 16.49 -0.81 -20.07
CA ARG A 8 15.38 -1.59 -20.64
C ARG A 8 14.98 -1.10 -22.03
N ARG A 9 15.46 0.08 -22.43
CA ARG A 9 15.09 0.75 -23.66
C ARG A 9 16.33 1.33 -24.31
N TYR A 10 16.48 1.10 -25.61
CA TYR A 10 17.61 1.59 -26.39
C TYR A 10 17.13 2.14 -27.72
N GLN A 11 17.79 3.21 -28.17
CA GLN A 11 17.74 3.67 -29.54
C GLN A 11 19.04 3.26 -30.24
N LEU A 12 18.93 2.82 -31.48
CA LEU A 12 20.06 2.46 -32.31
C LEU A 12 19.96 3.24 -33.63
N THR A 13 21.11 3.69 -34.13
CA THR A 13 21.25 4.22 -35.48
C THR A 13 22.31 3.40 -36.20
N LEU A 14 21.90 2.72 -37.26
CA LEU A 14 22.74 1.91 -38.12
C LEU A 14 23.13 2.73 -39.35
N ASN A 15 24.39 3.14 -39.46
CA ASN A 15 24.87 3.89 -40.62
C ASN A 15 25.26 2.93 -41.74
N ASN A 16 24.89 3.23 -42.99
CA ASN A 16 25.18 2.42 -44.18
C ASN A 16 24.85 0.93 -44.00
N PRO A 17 23.57 0.58 -43.73
CA PRO A 17 23.18 -0.80 -43.46
C PRO A 17 23.61 -1.79 -44.56
N GLU A 18 23.59 -1.37 -45.83
CA GLU A 18 24.03 -2.19 -46.96
C GLU A 18 25.53 -2.54 -46.94
N LEU A 19 26.39 -1.65 -46.40
CA LEU A 19 27.84 -1.91 -46.29
C LEU A 19 28.18 -2.88 -45.15
N HIS A 20 27.25 -3.10 -44.23
CA HIS A 20 27.43 -3.91 -43.04
C HIS A 20 26.52 -5.16 -42.99
N ASP A 21 25.90 -5.51 -44.14
CA ASP A 21 24.92 -6.60 -44.27
C ASP A 21 23.74 -6.51 -43.27
N TRP A 22 23.40 -5.31 -42.83
CA TRP A 22 22.27 -5.05 -41.92
C TRP A 22 20.97 -4.88 -42.69
N SER A 23 20.57 -5.92 -43.42
CA SER A 23 19.22 -5.97 -43.98
C SER A 23 18.17 -5.97 -42.87
N HIS A 24 16.95 -5.51 -43.17
CA HIS A 24 15.83 -5.58 -42.23
C HIS A 24 15.60 -7.00 -41.70
N GLU A 25 15.80 -8.02 -42.54
CA GLU A 25 15.70 -9.42 -42.12
C GLU A 25 16.78 -9.79 -41.10
N PHE A 26 18.03 -9.36 -41.32
CA PHE A 26 19.10 -9.56 -40.35
C PHE A 26 18.79 -8.85 -39.03
N ILE A 27 18.35 -7.59 -39.08
CA ILE A 27 18.00 -6.80 -37.89
C ILE A 27 16.90 -7.49 -37.09
N LYS A 28 15.83 -7.94 -37.74
CA LYS A 28 14.72 -8.67 -37.11
C LYS A 28 15.19 -9.94 -36.42
N ASN A 29 15.99 -10.75 -37.11
CA ASN A 29 16.53 -11.99 -36.56
C ASN A 29 17.46 -11.70 -35.38
N ALA A 30 18.33 -10.71 -35.51
CA ALA A 30 19.25 -10.28 -34.46
C ALA A 30 18.52 -9.79 -33.21
N ILE A 31 17.55 -8.89 -33.35
CA ILE A 31 16.74 -8.37 -32.23
C ILE A 31 15.94 -9.51 -31.58
N GLY A 32 15.39 -10.43 -32.39
CA GLY A 32 14.63 -11.59 -31.91
C GLY A 32 15.43 -12.56 -31.03
N THR A 33 16.76 -12.54 -31.09
CA THR A 33 17.61 -13.39 -30.23
C THR A 33 17.69 -12.89 -28.78
N PHE A 34 17.34 -11.62 -28.51
CA PHE A 34 17.44 -11.07 -27.17
C PHE A 34 16.31 -11.56 -26.27
N ALA A 35 16.69 -12.22 -25.17
CA ALA A 35 15.74 -12.70 -24.17
C ALA A 35 14.96 -11.52 -23.54
N GLY A 36 13.64 -11.64 -23.54
CA GLY A 36 12.76 -10.65 -22.93
C GLY A 36 12.51 -9.41 -23.78
N LEU A 37 12.77 -9.45 -25.09
CA LEU A 37 12.23 -8.46 -26.04
C LEU A 37 10.70 -8.37 -25.92
N ILE A 38 10.18 -7.15 -25.80
CA ILE A 38 8.73 -6.90 -25.69
C ILE A 38 8.20 -6.03 -26.84
N TYR A 39 9.03 -5.17 -27.40
CA TYR A 39 8.64 -4.25 -28.47
C TYR A 39 9.87 -3.81 -29.26
N TRP A 40 9.72 -3.63 -30.57
CA TRP A 40 10.64 -2.85 -31.38
C TRP A 40 9.95 -2.18 -32.56
N CYS A 41 10.53 -1.09 -33.04
CA CYS A 41 10.20 -0.51 -34.34
C CYS A 41 11.46 0.00 -35.03
N MET A 42 11.46 0.00 -36.36
CA MET A 42 12.54 0.54 -37.18
C MET A 42 12.02 1.27 -38.41
N CYS A 43 12.82 2.21 -38.92
CA CYS A 43 12.53 2.97 -40.14
C CYS A 43 13.84 3.40 -40.80
N ASP A 44 13.87 3.42 -42.13
CA ASP A 44 15.03 3.92 -42.87
C ASP A 44 14.93 5.43 -43.13
N GLU A 45 16.08 6.06 -43.13
CA GLU A 45 16.28 7.48 -43.39
C GLU A 45 17.48 7.67 -44.33
N ILE A 46 17.42 8.68 -45.21
CA ILE A 46 18.56 9.15 -45.99
C ILE A 46 19.01 10.49 -45.42
N GLY A 47 20.16 10.52 -44.75
CA GLY A 47 20.71 11.76 -44.17
C GLY A 47 21.00 12.83 -45.22
N GLU A 48 21.23 14.08 -44.80
CA GLU A 48 21.45 15.23 -45.70
C GLU A 48 22.61 15.04 -46.70
N THR A 49 23.59 14.20 -46.37
CA THR A 49 24.73 13.85 -47.24
C THR A 49 24.46 12.66 -48.16
N GLY A 50 23.23 12.16 -48.23
CA GLY A 50 22.84 10.99 -49.01
C GLY A 50 23.19 9.64 -48.35
N THR A 51 23.57 9.65 -47.07
CA THR A 51 23.96 8.44 -46.34
C THR A 51 22.71 7.70 -45.84
N PRO A 52 22.50 6.42 -46.20
CA PRO A 52 21.38 5.64 -45.68
C PRO A 52 21.62 5.26 -44.20
N HIS A 53 20.59 5.40 -43.38
CA HIS A 53 20.59 5.06 -41.97
C HIS A 53 19.32 4.28 -41.63
N THR A 54 19.41 3.28 -40.75
CA THR A 54 18.24 2.63 -40.15
C THR A 54 18.17 3.02 -38.67
N HIS A 55 17.08 3.68 -38.28
CA HIS A 55 16.80 4.00 -36.89
C HIS A 55 15.96 2.90 -36.26
N ILE A 56 16.33 2.48 -35.05
CA ILE A 56 15.65 1.39 -34.34
C ILE A 56 15.38 1.83 -32.91
N PHE A 57 14.18 1.57 -32.41
CA PHE A 57 13.85 1.64 -31.00
C PHE A 57 13.48 0.25 -30.49
N VAL A 58 14.14 -0.21 -29.42
CA VAL A 58 13.92 -1.53 -28.83
C VAL A 58 13.60 -1.44 -27.34
N MET A 59 12.74 -2.32 -26.87
CA MET A 59 12.33 -2.43 -25.48
C MET A 59 12.40 -3.87 -24.97
N PHE A 60 12.85 -4.01 -23.72
CA PHE A 60 13.03 -5.27 -23.03
C PHE A 60 12.27 -5.29 -21.69
N LYS A 61 11.75 -6.46 -21.32
CA LYS A 61 11.13 -6.75 -20.03
C LYS A 61 12.10 -6.51 -18.88
N ASN A 62 13.35 -6.93 -19.06
CA ASN A 62 14.44 -6.81 -18.08
C ASN A 62 15.56 -5.92 -18.63
N ALA A 63 16.38 -5.35 -17.74
CA ALA A 63 17.48 -4.49 -18.18
C ALA A 63 18.55 -5.31 -18.92
N VAL A 64 18.87 -4.89 -20.15
CA VAL A 64 19.91 -5.47 -20.99
C VAL A 64 21.16 -4.58 -20.89
N GLN A 65 22.35 -5.17 -20.92
CA GLN A 65 23.59 -4.39 -20.89
C GLN A 65 23.88 -3.79 -22.27
N PHE A 66 24.41 -2.57 -22.29
CA PHE A 66 24.89 -1.92 -23.50
C PHE A 66 25.83 -2.83 -24.32
N THR A 67 26.75 -3.52 -23.65
CA THR A 67 27.71 -4.45 -24.26
C THR A 67 27.06 -5.64 -24.95
N THR A 68 25.88 -6.08 -24.49
CA THR A 68 25.13 -7.17 -25.13
C THR A 68 24.58 -6.74 -26.47
N ILE A 69 24.08 -5.51 -26.56
CA ILE A 69 23.54 -4.95 -27.81
C ILE A 69 24.69 -4.62 -28.78
N GLN A 70 25.76 -4.01 -28.28
CA GLN A 70 26.95 -3.66 -29.06
C GLN A 70 27.64 -4.88 -29.69
N LYS A 71 27.58 -6.05 -29.05
CA LYS A 71 28.13 -7.31 -29.61
C LYS A 71 27.39 -7.78 -30.85
N VAL A 72 26.08 -7.50 -30.94
CA VAL A 72 25.23 -7.91 -32.06
C VAL A 72 25.28 -6.84 -33.16
N PHE A 73 25.17 -5.57 -32.77
CA PHE A 73 25.22 -4.42 -33.67
C PHE A 73 26.56 -3.69 -33.53
N TYR A 74 27.64 -4.36 -33.93
CA TYR A 74 28.98 -3.81 -33.80
C TYR A 74 29.18 -2.61 -34.74
N GLY A 75 29.54 -1.45 -34.19
CA GLY A 75 29.70 -0.20 -34.96
C GLY A 75 28.42 0.64 -35.07
N ALA A 76 27.29 0.14 -34.55
CA ALA A 76 26.07 0.94 -34.42
C ALA A 76 26.22 2.03 -33.36
N HIS A 77 25.55 3.16 -33.59
CA HIS A 77 25.39 4.18 -32.55
C HIS A 77 24.24 3.76 -31.64
N ILE A 78 24.54 3.42 -30.38
CA ILE A 78 23.57 2.88 -29.43
C ILE A 78 23.47 3.85 -28.25
N GLU A 79 22.25 4.23 -27.87
CA GLU A 79 21.99 5.07 -26.71
C GLU A 79 20.85 4.52 -25.87
N ALA A 80 20.89 4.75 -24.55
CA ALA A 80 19.77 4.45 -23.69
C ALA A 80 18.63 5.45 -23.96
N ALA A 81 17.45 4.94 -24.31
CA ALA A 81 16.31 5.77 -24.70
C ALA A 81 15.77 6.61 -23.52
N ARG A 82 15.61 7.91 -23.77
CA ARG A 82 15.02 8.89 -22.84
C ARG A 82 13.65 9.34 -23.36
N GLY A 83 12.84 9.94 -22.48
CA GLY A 83 11.47 10.32 -22.81
C GLY A 83 10.47 9.16 -22.72
N SER A 84 9.27 9.43 -23.20
CA SER A 84 8.13 8.51 -23.23
C SER A 84 8.26 7.48 -24.36
N ASN A 85 7.69 6.30 -24.19
CA ASN A 85 7.68 5.24 -25.21
C ASN A 85 7.01 5.74 -26.49
N GLN A 86 5.94 6.53 -26.35
CA GLN A 86 5.25 7.14 -27.49
C GLN A 86 6.15 8.13 -28.23
N GLU A 87 6.83 9.06 -27.54
CA GLU A 87 7.78 9.99 -28.16
C GLU A 87 8.92 9.27 -28.90
N ASN A 88 9.40 8.14 -28.36
CA ASN A 88 10.45 7.35 -28.99
C ASN A 88 9.95 6.67 -30.28
N ARG A 89 8.75 6.10 -30.28
CA ARG A 89 8.14 5.51 -31.47
C ARG A 89 7.87 6.58 -32.54
N ASP A 90 7.31 7.70 -32.10
CA ASP A 90 6.97 8.86 -32.93
C ASP A 90 8.23 9.48 -33.55
N TYR A 91 9.35 9.49 -32.82
CA TYR A 91 10.66 9.88 -33.33
C TYR A 91 11.14 8.99 -34.48
N ILE A 92 11.00 7.65 -34.38
CA ILE A 92 11.39 6.71 -35.44
C ILE A 92 10.58 6.95 -36.72
N ARG A 93 9.28 7.24 -36.60
CA ARG A 93 8.43 7.60 -37.74
C ARG A 93 8.59 9.04 -38.21
N LYS A 94 9.23 9.88 -37.40
CA LYS A 94 9.21 11.33 -37.52
C LYS A 94 7.80 11.91 -37.67
N GLU A 95 6.85 11.30 -36.96
CA GLU A 95 5.45 11.73 -36.86
C GLU A 95 5.28 12.45 -35.52
N GLY A 96 5.04 13.77 -35.50
CA GLY A 96 4.88 14.51 -34.24
C GLY A 96 4.85 16.04 -34.41
N ALA A 97 4.30 16.74 -33.42
CA ALA A 97 4.27 18.20 -33.37
C ALA A 97 5.65 18.74 -32.98
N GLY A 98 6.31 19.48 -33.88
CA GLY A 98 7.64 20.06 -33.65
C GLY A 98 8.79 19.41 -34.45
N ILE A 99 8.49 18.46 -35.33
CA ILE A 99 9.48 17.93 -36.27
C ILE A 99 9.56 18.89 -37.46
N GLU A 100 10.73 19.51 -37.65
CA GLU A 100 11.03 20.37 -38.80
C GLU A 100 10.73 19.63 -40.11
N GLU A 101 10.05 20.30 -41.07
CA GLU A 101 9.64 19.70 -42.35
C GLU A 101 10.79 19.00 -43.07
N LYS A 102 12.01 19.55 -42.98
CA LYS A 102 13.23 18.96 -43.55
C LYS A 102 13.55 17.55 -43.06
N LYS A 103 13.24 17.23 -41.80
CA LYS A 103 13.48 15.89 -41.25
C LYS A 103 12.42 14.90 -41.71
N LYS A 104 11.22 15.34 -42.07
CA LYS A 104 10.20 14.45 -42.65
C LYS A 104 10.56 14.04 -44.07
N GLU A 105 11.17 14.93 -44.85
CA GLU A 105 11.62 14.65 -46.22
C GLU A 105 12.72 13.60 -46.31
N THR A 106 13.53 13.42 -45.26
CA THR A 106 14.59 12.40 -45.23
C THR A 106 14.13 11.02 -44.79
N ASN A 107 12.94 10.90 -44.20
CA ASN A 107 12.42 9.60 -43.75
C ASN A 107 11.83 8.81 -44.93
N ILE A 108 11.86 7.48 -44.85
CA ILE A 108 11.18 6.60 -45.80
C ILE A 108 10.08 5.83 -45.05
N PRO A 109 8.88 6.42 -44.86
CA PRO A 109 7.81 5.82 -44.06
C PRO A 109 7.37 4.43 -44.54
N GLU A 110 7.53 4.16 -45.84
CA GLU A 110 7.22 2.88 -46.49
C GLU A 110 8.02 1.70 -45.91
N THR A 111 9.20 1.97 -45.33
CA THR A 111 10.07 0.93 -44.74
C THR A 111 9.85 0.74 -43.24
N PHE A 112 8.86 1.41 -42.65
CA PHE A 112 8.55 1.27 -41.24
C PHE A 112 8.07 -0.14 -40.90
N GLU A 113 8.74 -0.77 -39.94
CA GLU A 113 8.36 -2.08 -39.40
C GLU A 113 8.26 -2.02 -37.87
N GLU A 114 7.30 -2.75 -37.31
CA GLU A 114 6.98 -2.75 -35.88
C GLU A 114 6.58 -4.16 -35.42
N TYR A 115 6.95 -4.50 -34.20
CA TYR A 115 6.60 -5.76 -33.57
C TYR A 115 6.32 -5.57 -32.08
N GLY A 116 5.26 -6.25 -31.62
CA GLY A 116 4.75 -6.14 -30.26
C GLY A 116 3.80 -4.96 -30.09
N GLU A 117 3.10 -4.92 -28.96
CA GLU A 117 2.29 -3.77 -28.56
C GLU A 117 3.18 -2.79 -27.78
N LEU A 118 3.17 -1.51 -28.16
CA LEU A 118 3.91 -0.47 -27.45
C LEU A 118 3.40 -0.41 -25.99
N PRO A 119 4.23 -0.79 -24.99
CA PRO A 119 3.78 -0.74 -23.62
C PRO A 119 3.49 0.71 -23.24
N PRO A 120 2.40 0.98 -22.49
CA PRO A 120 2.17 2.32 -21.99
C PRO A 120 3.37 2.76 -21.17
N ASP A 121 3.71 4.05 -21.23
CA ASP A 121 4.67 4.60 -20.31
C ASP A 121 4.24 4.26 -18.88
N ARG A 122 5.16 3.70 -18.10
CA ARG A 122 4.95 3.67 -16.65
C ARG A 122 4.79 5.11 -16.24
N ALA A 123 3.58 5.49 -15.82
CA ALA A 123 3.22 6.86 -15.52
C ALA A 123 4.35 7.54 -14.74
N GLN A 124 5.03 8.47 -15.39
CA GLN A 124 5.94 9.38 -14.72
C GLN A 124 5.05 10.30 -13.87
N GLY A 125 4.91 10.01 -12.57
CA GLY A 125 4.29 10.97 -11.66
C GLY A 125 3.65 10.43 -10.40
N VAL A 126 3.22 9.17 -10.37
CA VAL A 126 2.76 8.54 -9.11
C VAL A 126 3.55 7.26 -8.97
N SER A 127 4.56 7.28 -8.10
CA SER A 127 5.22 6.04 -7.70
C SER A 127 4.13 5.10 -7.18
N GLU A 128 4.21 3.80 -7.46
CA GLU A 128 3.38 2.77 -6.81
C GLU A 128 3.30 3.00 -5.28
N ASN A 129 4.36 3.57 -4.68
CA ASN A 129 4.36 3.96 -3.27
C ASN A 129 3.38 5.09 -2.92
N ALA A 130 3.18 6.06 -3.82
CA ALA A 130 2.23 7.16 -3.63
C ALA A 130 0.78 6.67 -3.78
N GLU A 131 0.49 5.74 -4.68
CA GLU A 131 -0.83 5.08 -4.76
C GLU A 131 -1.14 4.33 -3.47
N ILE A 132 -0.21 3.46 -3.04
CA ILE A 132 -0.32 2.75 -1.76
C ILE A 132 -0.49 3.72 -0.59
N TYR A 133 0.21 4.85 -0.58
CA TYR A 133 0.10 5.84 0.47
C TYR A 133 -1.29 6.51 0.51
N GLU A 134 -1.88 6.82 -0.64
CA GLU A 134 -3.26 7.32 -0.69
C GLU A 134 -4.28 6.26 -0.27
N MET A 135 -4.08 4.99 -0.63
CA MET A 135 -4.91 3.89 -0.10
C MET A 135 -4.84 3.79 1.43
N ILE A 136 -3.65 3.97 2.02
CA ILE A 136 -3.47 4.00 3.48
C ILE A 136 -4.28 5.14 4.10
N LYS A 137 -4.21 6.35 3.54
CA LYS A 137 -4.99 7.51 4.02
C LYS A 137 -6.50 7.30 3.91
N GLN A 138 -6.93 6.59 2.87
CA GLN A 138 -8.34 6.20 2.67
C GLN A 138 -8.80 5.10 3.64
N GLY A 139 -7.91 4.55 4.45
CA GLY A 139 -8.24 3.52 5.45
C GLY A 139 -8.36 2.11 4.86
N LYS A 140 -7.91 1.88 3.61
CA LYS A 140 -7.87 0.55 2.98
C LYS A 140 -7.08 -0.43 3.83
N THR A 141 -7.51 -1.68 3.90
CA THR A 141 -6.84 -2.75 4.65
C THR A 141 -5.57 -3.22 3.96
N ASP A 142 -4.66 -3.85 4.71
CA ASP A 142 -3.46 -4.47 4.14
C ASP A 142 -3.82 -5.50 3.05
N PHE A 143 -4.95 -6.19 3.18
CA PHE A 143 -5.44 -7.13 2.18
C PHE A 143 -5.83 -6.43 0.88
N GLU A 144 -6.65 -5.37 0.95
CA GLU A 144 -7.05 -4.62 -0.24
C GLU A 144 -5.85 -4.00 -0.97
N ILE A 145 -4.88 -3.47 -0.21
CA ILE A 145 -3.63 -2.94 -0.79
C ILE A 145 -2.85 -4.03 -1.53
N LEU A 146 -2.83 -5.26 -1.00
CA LEU A 146 -2.13 -6.38 -1.64
C LEU A 146 -2.87 -6.94 -2.85
N GLU A 147 -4.20 -6.90 -2.87
CA GLU A 147 -5.00 -7.29 -4.04
C GLU A 147 -4.78 -6.31 -5.21
N GLU A 148 -4.72 -5.00 -4.92
CA GLU A 148 -4.45 -3.98 -5.94
C GLU A 148 -2.96 -3.91 -6.32
N HIS A 149 -2.06 -4.11 -5.35
CA HIS A 149 -0.60 -4.08 -5.55
C HIS A 149 0.10 -5.32 -4.95
N PRO A 150 0.06 -6.49 -5.61
CA PRO A 150 0.66 -7.73 -5.08
C PRO A 150 2.16 -7.63 -4.80
N ASN A 151 2.89 -6.82 -5.60
CA ASN A 151 4.33 -6.58 -5.41
C ASN A 151 4.65 -5.85 -4.09
N ALA A 152 3.65 -5.24 -3.44
CA ALA A 152 3.78 -4.57 -2.17
C ALA A 152 4.03 -5.56 -1.00
N ILE A 153 3.83 -6.87 -1.20
CA ILE A 153 4.07 -7.92 -0.20
C ILE A 153 5.47 -7.86 0.42
N ASN A 154 6.50 -7.58 -0.39
CA ASN A 154 7.90 -7.47 0.04
C ASN A 154 8.17 -6.22 0.90
N ARG A 155 7.19 -5.32 1.02
CA ARG A 155 7.28 -4.05 1.76
C ARG A 155 6.16 -3.92 2.79
N LEU A 156 5.47 -5.00 3.13
CA LEU A 156 4.31 -4.96 4.02
C LEU A 156 4.60 -4.29 5.37
N ASP A 157 5.80 -4.51 5.93
CA ASP A 157 6.20 -3.86 7.18
C ASP A 157 6.31 -2.34 7.06
N LYS A 158 6.79 -1.83 5.91
CA LYS A 158 6.85 -0.39 5.63
C LYS A 158 5.46 0.22 5.46
N ILE A 159 4.53 -0.53 4.85
CA ILE A 159 3.12 -0.13 4.71
C ILE A 159 2.47 -0.01 6.09
N ARG A 160 2.71 -0.99 6.97
CA ARG A 160 2.23 -0.96 8.35
C ARG A 160 2.81 0.21 9.15
N GLN A 161 4.11 0.48 9.01
CA GLN A 161 4.74 1.65 9.62
C GLN A 161 4.14 2.96 9.11
N ALA A 162 3.97 3.10 7.79
CA ALA A 162 3.34 4.29 7.21
C ALA A 162 1.89 4.48 7.72
N ARG A 163 1.13 3.40 7.88
CA ARG A 163 -0.22 3.43 8.48
C ARG A 163 -0.19 3.97 9.91
N LEU A 164 0.75 3.49 10.74
CA LEU A 164 0.91 3.99 12.11
C LEU A 164 1.23 5.49 12.11
N THR A 165 2.15 5.94 11.25
CA THR A 165 2.48 7.38 11.13
C THR A 165 1.25 8.21 10.75
N VAL A 166 0.47 7.76 9.76
CA VAL A 166 -0.75 8.46 9.33
C VAL A 166 -1.80 8.49 10.45
N GLN A 167 -2.02 7.38 11.17
CA GLN A 167 -2.94 7.34 12.29
C GLN A 167 -2.51 8.26 13.44
N ASN A 168 -1.21 8.26 13.78
CA ASN A 168 -0.67 9.14 14.81
C ASN A 168 -0.89 10.62 14.45
N GLU A 169 -0.69 11.01 13.19
CA GLU A 169 -0.91 12.38 12.74
C GLU A 169 -2.40 12.78 12.79
N ILE A 170 -3.30 11.89 12.34
CA ILE A 170 -4.74 12.18 12.28
C ILE A 170 -5.36 12.31 13.68
N PHE A 171 -4.94 11.44 14.61
CA PHE A 171 -5.57 11.29 15.94
C PHE A 171 -4.70 11.80 17.10
N GLY A 172 -3.48 12.27 16.83
CA GLY A 172 -2.53 12.74 17.84
C GLY A 172 -2.78 14.15 18.35
N ASP A 173 -3.42 15.01 17.55
CA ASP A 173 -3.62 16.43 17.86
C ASP A 173 -5.11 16.85 17.94
N LYS A 174 -6.01 15.88 18.04
CA LYS A 174 -7.47 16.14 18.07
C LYS A 174 -8.13 15.47 19.26
N PRO A 175 -9.04 16.16 19.98
CA PRO A 175 -9.83 15.52 21.01
C PRO A 175 -10.70 14.42 20.39
N ARG A 176 -10.88 13.34 21.14
CA ARG A 176 -11.67 12.17 20.75
C ARG A 176 -12.95 12.11 21.58
N PHE A 177 -14.09 12.01 20.91
CA PHE A 177 -15.36 11.80 21.60
C PHE A 177 -15.55 10.29 21.80
N VAL A 178 -15.52 9.87 23.06
CA VAL A 178 -15.58 8.46 23.45
C VAL A 178 -16.90 8.19 24.15
N GLU A 179 -17.68 7.27 23.60
CA GLU A 179 -18.88 6.73 24.22
C GLU A 179 -18.51 5.43 24.97
N VAL A 180 -18.73 5.41 26.28
CA VAL A 180 -18.34 4.31 27.16
C VAL A 180 -19.58 3.64 27.73
N THR A 181 -19.70 2.35 27.45
CA THR A 181 -20.78 1.49 27.93
C THR A 181 -20.23 0.36 28.79
N TYR A 182 -20.72 0.25 30.02
CA TYR A 182 -20.42 -0.86 30.93
C TYR A 182 -21.57 -1.87 30.90
N ILE A 183 -21.26 -3.12 30.55
CA ILE A 183 -22.22 -4.23 30.50
C ILE A 183 -21.77 -5.29 31.49
N TRP A 184 -22.62 -5.61 32.45
CA TRP A 184 -22.35 -6.67 33.41
C TRP A 184 -23.46 -7.70 33.50
N GLY A 185 -23.15 -8.89 33.99
CA GLY A 185 -24.13 -9.97 34.12
C GLY A 185 -23.43 -11.32 34.28
N LYS A 186 -24.20 -12.39 34.47
CA LYS A 186 -23.64 -13.76 34.61
C LYS A 186 -22.84 -14.16 33.36
N THR A 187 -21.95 -15.15 33.52
CA THR A 187 -21.28 -15.74 32.35
C THR A 187 -22.30 -16.41 31.42
N GLY A 188 -21.98 -16.53 30.14
CA GLY A 188 -22.84 -17.21 29.17
C GLY A 188 -24.07 -16.44 28.67
N VAL A 189 -24.39 -15.26 29.23
CA VAL A 189 -25.56 -14.46 28.80
C VAL A 189 -25.37 -13.70 27.48
N GLY A 190 -24.27 -13.91 26.75
CA GLY A 190 -24.07 -13.30 25.42
C GLY A 190 -23.52 -11.87 25.39
N LYS A 191 -22.99 -11.33 26.50
CA LYS A 191 -22.45 -9.95 26.59
C LYS A 191 -21.45 -9.61 25.49
N THR A 192 -20.44 -10.46 25.31
CA THR A 192 -19.38 -10.21 24.32
C THR A 192 -19.92 -10.37 22.90
N ARG A 193 -20.78 -11.38 22.70
CA ARG A 193 -21.40 -11.67 21.41
C ARG A 193 -22.23 -10.50 20.91
N SER A 194 -23.06 -9.91 21.77
CA SER A 194 -23.96 -8.80 21.41
C SER A 194 -23.21 -7.58 20.87
N VAL A 195 -22.05 -7.23 21.45
CA VAL A 195 -21.21 -6.13 20.94
C VAL A 195 -20.52 -6.53 19.63
N THR A 196 -19.94 -7.72 19.55
CA THR A 196 -19.20 -8.15 18.35
C THR A 196 -20.09 -8.31 17.13
N GLU A 197 -21.32 -8.82 17.31
CA GLU A 197 -22.30 -8.98 16.22
C GLU A 197 -22.85 -7.62 15.79
N LYS A 198 -23.10 -6.70 16.73
CA LYS A 198 -23.64 -5.36 16.43
C LYS A 198 -22.69 -4.50 15.59
N TYR A 199 -21.40 -4.50 15.91
CA TYR A 199 -20.41 -3.61 15.26
C TYR A 199 -19.55 -4.32 14.21
N GLY A 200 -19.63 -5.65 14.13
CA GLY A 200 -18.85 -6.49 13.23
C GLY A 200 -17.48 -6.86 13.80
N TYR A 201 -17.11 -8.13 13.68
CA TYR A 201 -15.90 -8.70 14.27
C TYR A 201 -14.59 -7.98 13.91
N ARG A 202 -14.48 -7.45 12.68
CA ARG A 202 -13.26 -6.74 12.22
C ARG A 202 -13.12 -5.34 12.82
N ASN A 203 -14.25 -4.72 13.20
CA ASN A 203 -14.30 -3.36 13.72
C ASN A 203 -14.23 -3.31 15.25
N VAL A 204 -14.25 -4.47 15.92
CA VAL A 204 -14.18 -4.58 17.38
C VAL A 204 -12.83 -5.15 17.78
N TYR A 205 -12.01 -4.33 18.42
CA TYR A 205 -10.79 -4.79 19.07
C TYR A 205 -11.10 -5.32 20.46
N ARG A 206 -10.84 -6.61 20.69
CA ARG A 206 -11.09 -7.26 21.99
C ARG A 206 -9.81 -7.32 22.81
N VAL A 207 -9.84 -6.65 23.96
CA VAL A 207 -8.81 -6.74 25.00
C VAL A 207 -9.14 -7.92 25.89
N THR A 208 -8.42 -9.02 25.70
CA THR A 208 -8.51 -10.24 26.53
C THR A 208 -7.24 -10.49 27.34
N ASN A 209 -6.10 -9.93 26.91
CA ASN A 209 -4.82 -10.00 27.61
C ASN A 209 -4.49 -8.63 28.20
N TYR A 210 -4.61 -8.47 29.51
CA TYR A 210 -4.35 -7.20 30.20
C TYR A 210 -2.88 -6.90 30.47
N LYS A 211 -1.95 -7.84 30.20
CA LYS A 211 -0.51 -7.59 30.34
C LYS A 211 0.04 -6.75 29.19
N HIS A 212 -0.45 -6.99 27.97
CA HIS A 212 -0.09 -6.26 26.77
C HIS A 212 -1.36 -5.95 25.95
N PRO A 213 -2.24 -5.09 26.49
CA PRO A 213 -3.63 -4.97 26.02
C PRO A 213 -3.78 -4.47 24.59
N PHE A 214 -2.79 -3.74 24.03
CA PHE A 214 -2.93 -3.04 22.76
C PHE A 214 -2.02 -3.56 21.64
N ASP A 215 -1.24 -4.62 21.88
CA ASP A 215 -0.28 -5.14 20.90
C ASP A 215 -0.89 -5.46 19.53
N GLN A 216 -2.16 -5.87 19.51
CA GLN A 216 -2.89 -6.26 18.30
C GLN A 216 -3.89 -5.20 17.83
N TYR A 217 -3.95 -4.03 18.47
CA TYR A 217 -4.91 -2.97 18.12
C TYR A 217 -4.55 -2.33 16.78
N GLN A 218 -5.35 -2.45 15.73
CA GLN A 218 -5.03 -1.96 14.39
C GLN A 218 -5.75 -0.66 14.01
N GLY A 219 -6.31 0.04 15.01
CA GLY A 219 -7.08 1.25 14.79
C GLY A 219 -8.57 1.01 14.60
N GLN A 220 -9.12 -0.03 15.24
CA GLN A 220 -10.55 -0.30 15.27
C GLN A 220 -11.33 0.84 15.95
N ASP A 221 -12.52 1.17 15.42
CA ASP A 221 -13.40 2.20 16.00
C ASP A 221 -13.98 1.80 17.37
N VAL A 222 -14.14 0.49 17.60
CA VAL A 222 -14.71 -0.06 18.83
C VAL A 222 -13.65 -0.84 19.59
N ILE A 223 -13.47 -0.51 20.86
CA ILE A 223 -12.66 -1.30 21.79
C ILE A 223 -13.55 -1.97 22.84
N LEU A 224 -13.27 -3.24 23.10
CA LEU A 224 -14.01 -4.05 24.06
C LEU A 224 -13.05 -4.62 25.09
N PHE A 225 -13.19 -4.19 26.34
CA PHE A 225 -12.51 -4.77 27.49
C PHE A 225 -13.30 -5.98 27.98
N ASP A 226 -12.84 -7.18 27.61
CA ASP A 226 -13.56 -8.42 27.88
C ASP A 226 -13.19 -8.97 29.27
N GLU A 227 -14.16 -9.54 29.97
CA GLU A 227 -13.97 -10.07 31.33
C GLU A 227 -13.25 -9.12 32.31
N TYR A 228 -13.55 -7.82 32.21
CA TYR A 228 -12.91 -6.78 32.99
C TYR A 228 -13.27 -6.85 34.49
N ARG A 229 -12.25 -6.82 35.35
CA ARG A 229 -12.28 -6.96 36.81
C ARG A 229 -11.14 -6.15 37.46
N SER A 230 -11.02 -4.87 37.10
CA SER A 230 -9.97 -3.96 37.60
C SER A 230 -8.54 -4.47 37.35
N GLN A 231 -8.28 -5.15 36.22
CA GLN A 231 -6.92 -5.60 35.89
C GLN A 231 -5.97 -4.46 35.52
N LEU A 232 -6.51 -3.35 35.02
CA LEU A 232 -5.75 -2.12 34.73
C LEU A 232 -5.79 -1.21 35.95
N THR A 233 -4.74 -0.41 36.17
CA THR A 233 -4.79 0.61 37.23
C THR A 233 -5.85 1.65 36.91
N ILE A 234 -6.40 2.30 37.95
CA ILE A 234 -7.44 3.32 37.74
C ILE A 234 -6.92 4.46 36.85
N SER A 235 -5.68 4.89 37.05
CA SER A 235 -5.05 5.98 36.29
C SER A 235 -4.90 5.63 34.80
N GLU A 236 -4.43 4.43 34.47
CA GLU A 236 -4.36 3.96 33.08
C GLU A 236 -5.76 3.92 32.45
N PHE A 237 -6.73 3.36 33.18
CA PHE A 237 -8.07 3.19 32.64
C PHE A 237 -8.77 4.53 32.43
N LEU A 238 -8.60 5.49 33.34
CA LEU A 238 -9.10 6.86 33.17
C LEU A 238 -8.56 7.51 31.90
N ASN A 239 -7.26 7.34 31.59
CA ASN A 239 -6.65 7.84 30.35
C ASN A 239 -7.28 7.18 29.11
N TYR A 240 -7.48 5.86 29.14
CA TYR A 240 -8.10 5.13 28.02
C TYR A 240 -9.58 5.49 27.81
N LEU A 241 -10.24 6.09 28.78
CA LEU A 241 -11.62 6.55 28.67
C LEU A 241 -11.71 8.08 28.45
N ASP A 242 -10.57 8.78 28.35
CA ASP A 242 -10.54 10.23 28.28
C ASP A 242 -10.66 10.79 26.86
N VAL A 243 -11.03 12.07 26.77
CA VAL A 243 -11.15 12.84 25.53
C VAL A 243 -9.80 13.16 24.88
N HIS A 244 -8.69 13.03 25.61
CA HIS A 244 -7.39 13.42 25.13
C HIS A 244 -6.77 12.38 24.17
N PRO A 245 -6.02 12.82 23.15
CA PRO A 245 -5.14 11.95 22.37
C PRO A 245 -4.28 11.09 23.31
N THR A 246 -4.36 9.77 23.15
CA THR A 246 -3.74 8.83 24.08
C THR A 246 -2.90 7.82 23.31
N PRO A 247 -1.58 7.77 23.53
CA PRO A 247 -0.75 6.68 23.04
C PRO A 247 -1.06 5.40 23.83
N LEU A 248 -1.19 4.30 23.11
CA LEU A 248 -1.43 2.97 23.64
C LEU A 248 -0.10 2.22 23.67
N ALA A 249 0.38 1.94 24.88
CA ALA A 249 1.64 1.25 25.09
C ALA A 249 1.62 -0.16 24.49
N CYS A 250 2.58 -0.45 23.60
CA CYS A 250 2.74 -1.74 22.95
C CYS A 250 4.19 -2.19 22.99
N ARG A 251 4.47 -3.50 22.86
CA ARG A 251 5.84 -4.01 22.99
C ARG A 251 6.83 -3.55 21.91
N TYR A 252 6.35 -3.32 20.68
CA TYR A 252 7.21 -3.01 19.53
C TYR A 252 7.13 -1.56 19.08
N ALA A 253 5.92 -1.00 19.03
CA ALA A 253 5.66 0.37 18.65
C ALA A 253 4.32 0.79 19.24
N ASP A 254 4.31 1.91 19.94
CA ASP A 254 3.08 2.48 20.48
C ASP A 254 2.11 2.82 19.36
N ARG A 255 0.82 2.76 19.69
CA ARG A 255 -0.27 2.99 18.74
C ARG A 255 -1.16 4.13 19.22
N GLN A 256 -1.63 4.98 18.32
CA GLN A 256 -2.57 6.03 18.73
C GLN A 256 -3.98 5.47 18.95
N ALA A 257 -4.60 5.82 20.08
CA ALA A 257 -6.01 5.52 20.33
C ALA A 257 -6.90 6.30 19.35
N CYS A 258 -7.64 5.57 18.51
CA CYS A 258 -8.60 6.17 17.56
C CYS A 258 -10.03 5.62 17.70
N TYR A 259 -10.27 4.74 18.68
CA TYR A 259 -11.61 4.24 18.98
C TYR A 259 -12.51 5.36 19.53
N THR A 260 -13.75 5.35 19.10
CA THR A 260 -14.81 6.25 19.57
C THR A 260 -15.80 5.56 20.50
N LYS A 261 -15.81 4.23 20.55
CA LYS A 261 -16.73 3.44 21.38
C LYS A 261 -15.96 2.47 22.24
N VAL A 262 -16.24 2.49 23.54
CA VAL A 262 -15.65 1.62 24.54
C VAL A 262 -16.73 0.78 25.17
N PHE A 263 -16.56 -0.54 25.11
CA PHE A 263 -17.39 -1.50 25.85
C PHE A 263 -16.57 -2.13 26.95
N ILE A 264 -17.10 -2.12 28.17
CA ILE A 264 -16.49 -2.75 29.32
C ILE A 264 -17.41 -3.89 29.72
N ILE A 265 -16.95 -5.13 29.53
CA ILE A 265 -17.73 -6.33 29.82
C ILE A 265 -17.22 -6.95 31.10
N SER A 266 -18.12 -7.16 32.06
CA SER A 266 -17.76 -7.74 33.35
C SER A 266 -18.77 -8.77 33.84
N ASN A 267 -18.34 -9.62 34.77
CA ASN A 267 -19.23 -10.48 35.54
C ASN A 267 -19.64 -9.84 36.88
N ILE A 268 -19.11 -8.65 37.21
CA ILE A 268 -19.43 -7.93 38.43
C ILE A 268 -20.06 -6.56 38.12
N PRO A 269 -21.00 -6.09 38.95
CA PRO A 269 -21.50 -4.71 38.89
C PRO A 269 -20.36 -3.69 38.95
N LEU A 270 -20.58 -2.52 38.38
CA LEU A 270 -19.60 -1.43 38.35
C LEU A 270 -19.13 -1.08 39.76
N GLU A 271 -20.03 -1.01 40.73
CA GLU A 271 -19.77 -0.66 42.13
C GLU A 271 -18.84 -1.67 42.84
N LYS A 272 -18.66 -2.87 42.27
CA LYS A 272 -17.72 -3.86 42.81
C LYS A 272 -16.31 -3.73 42.21
N GLN A 273 -16.10 -2.90 41.20
CA GLN A 273 -14.79 -2.59 40.64
C GLN A 273 -14.02 -1.64 41.56
N TYR A 274 -12.70 -1.76 41.61
CA TYR A 274 -11.80 -0.80 42.28
C TYR A 274 -12.19 -0.46 43.74
N ARG A 275 -12.54 -1.47 44.56
CA ARG A 275 -13.04 -1.26 45.93
C ARG A 275 -12.09 -0.49 46.84
N ASP A 276 -10.79 -0.67 46.68
CA ASP A 276 -9.79 0.01 47.49
C ASP A 276 -9.69 1.49 47.08
N VAL A 277 -9.66 1.77 45.77
CA VAL A 277 -9.72 3.14 45.23
C VAL A 277 -10.99 3.85 45.70
N GLN A 278 -12.14 3.18 45.75
CA GLN A 278 -13.37 3.80 46.27
C GLN A 278 -13.24 4.31 47.71
N ARG A 279 -12.35 3.71 48.52
CA ARG A 279 -12.12 4.08 49.92
C ARG A 279 -11.01 5.10 50.07
N GLU A 280 -9.92 4.91 49.33
CA GLU A 280 -8.67 5.65 49.49
C GLU A 280 -8.58 6.86 48.56
N ASP A 281 -9.22 6.81 47.39
CA ASP A 281 -9.21 7.85 46.36
C ASP A 281 -10.60 7.96 45.67
N ALA A 282 -11.53 8.54 46.42
CA ALA A 282 -12.90 8.73 45.96
C ALA A 282 -13.00 9.63 44.72
N GLU A 283 -12.04 10.55 44.51
CA GLU A 283 -12.03 11.45 43.35
C GLU A 283 -11.79 10.70 42.04
N SER A 284 -10.79 9.82 42.01
CA SER A 284 -10.54 8.95 40.85
C SER A 284 -11.73 8.04 40.55
N TRP A 285 -12.41 7.54 41.58
CA TRP A 285 -13.64 6.75 41.40
C TRP A 285 -14.77 7.57 40.77
N ILE A 286 -14.99 8.80 41.24
CA ILE A 286 -15.98 9.72 40.66
C ILE A 286 -15.62 10.04 39.20
N ALA A 287 -14.34 10.25 38.92
CA ALA A 287 -13.83 10.52 37.58
C ALA A 287 -14.08 9.35 36.61
N LEU A 288 -14.02 8.10 37.09
CA LEU A 288 -14.38 6.92 36.30
C LEU A 288 -15.88 6.89 36.02
N LYS A 289 -16.72 7.06 37.05
CA LYS A 289 -18.18 7.05 36.90
C LYS A 289 -18.66 8.11 35.90
N ARG A 290 -18.07 9.31 35.90
CA ARG A 290 -18.40 10.38 34.93
C ARG A 290 -18.08 10.00 33.49
N ARG A 291 -17.05 9.18 33.28
CA ARG A 291 -16.63 8.72 31.95
C ARG A 291 -17.44 7.54 31.43
N ILE A 292 -18.20 6.84 32.28
CA ILE A 292 -19.10 5.74 31.88
C ILE A 292 -20.50 6.32 31.70
N GLN A 293 -20.96 6.48 30.45
CA GLN A 293 -22.26 7.09 30.16
C GLN A 293 -23.42 6.10 30.33
N HIS A 294 -23.17 4.82 30.05
CA HIS A 294 -24.20 3.80 30.05
C HIS A 294 -23.78 2.59 30.89
N VAL A 295 -24.68 2.13 31.76
CA VAL A 295 -24.49 0.93 32.58
C VAL A 295 -25.70 0.02 32.37
N TYR A 296 -25.46 -1.19 31.90
CA TYR A 296 -26.50 -2.18 31.65
C TYR A 296 -26.19 -3.49 32.39
N GLU A 297 -27.22 -4.07 33.01
CA GLU A 297 -27.21 -5.46 33.46
C GLU A 297 -27.82 -6.34 32.36
N MET A 298 -27.06 -7.32 31.88
CA MET A 298 -27.52 -8.32 30.94
C MET A 298 -28.01 -9.55 31.70
N LEU A 299 -29.32 -9.75 31.66
CA LEU A 299 -29.98 -10.91 32.25
C LEU A 299 -29.90 -12.10 31.28
N PRO A 300 -29.96 -13.34 31.78
CA PRO A 300 -30.15 -14.51 30.93
C PRO A 300 -31.44 -14.37 30.12
N ASP A 301 -31.42 -14.83 28.86
CA ASP A 301 -32.64 -14.92 28.08
C ASP A 301 -33.65 -15.82 28.83
N ALA A 302 -34.88 -15.32 29.00
CA ALA A 302 -35.94 -16.06 29.67
C ALA A 302 -36.40 -17.31 28.89
N SER A 303 -35.91 -17.49 27.66
CA SER A 303 -35.98 -18.74 26.90
C SER A 303 -34.84 -19.65 27.33
N GLY A 304 -35.03 -20.30 28.48
CA GLY A 304 -34.15 -21.39 28.90
C GLY A 304 -34.26 -22.55 27.92
N ASP A 305 -33.29 -22.69 27.04
CA ASP A 305 -33.00 -23.99 26.46
C ASP A 305 -32.21 -24.77 27.51
N ASP A 306 -32.91 -25.74 28.12
CA ASP A 306 -32.37 -26.86 28.86
C ASP A 306 -31.24 -27.51 28.06
N TRP A 307 -30.00 -27.18 28.41
CA TRP A 307 -28.87 -28.05 28.16
C TRP A 307 -28.35 -28.55 29.50
N THR A 308 -29.19 -29.30 30.20
CA THR A 308 -28.68 -30.32 31.12
C THR A 308 -27.89 -31.34 30.30
N LYS A 309 -26.56 -31.30 30.42
CA LYS A 309 -25.72 -32.45 30.15
C LYS A 309 -25.17 -32.93 31.49
N GLU A 310 -25.52 -34.17 31.81
CA GLU A 310 -24.97 -35.00 32.89
C GLU A 310 -23.43 -35.00 32.89
#